data_AF-A0A850BXJ2-F1
#
_entry.id   AF-A0A850BXJ2-F1
#
_cell.length_a   1.000
_cell.length_b   1.000
_cell.length_c   1.000
_cell.angle_alpha   90.00
_cell.angle_beta   90.00
_cell.angle_gamma   90.00
#
_symmetry.space_group_name_H-M   'P 1'
#
loop_
_entity.id
_entity.type
_entity.pdbx_description
1 polymer ?
#
loop_
_entity_poly.entity_id
_entity_poly.type
_entity_poly.pdbx_seq_one_letter_code
_entity_poly.pdbx_strand_id
1 'polypeptide(L)'
;MDTKTVQRRFDLDWLRVSAIFAIFALHHAARFFDTDDWFIKNATTYLSMQVWLEFCTSWGMPLILIISGASAFLALEKTRPGKFVGGIFLRLFVPLIVGMFTHVALHIYLWNLHTGRFSGSFFAFYPHYFEGMYGFGGNFAWMGSHLWYLELLFILSLLFLPLFIWFKRNPIGQRVLQSMGNLLINPASVLLLALPAILLILNLDEAGPGNTSSRSSTWWT
;
A
#
# COMPACT_ATOMS: atom_id res chain seq x y z
N MET A 1 0.52 30.46 32.15
CA MET A 1 -0.03 29.25 31.49
C MET A 1 1.04 28.75 30.55
N ASP A 2 1.67 27.65 30.91
CA ASP A 2 2.79 27.09 30.15
C ASP A 2 2.22 26.31 28.96
N THR A 3 2.13 26.94 27.80
CA THR A 3 1.72 26.27 26.56
C THR A 3 2.85 25.33 26.15
N LYS A 4 2.81 24.07 26.59
CA LYS A 4 3.63 23.00 26.03
C LYS A 4 3.43 23.01 24.51
N THR A 5 4.37 23.61 23.79
CA THR A 5 4.46 23.53 22.34
C THR A 5 4.57 22.06 21.98
N VAL A 6 3.52 21.52 21.36
CA VAL A 6 3.47 20.13 20.92
C VAL A 6 4.60 19.93 19.90
N GLN A 7 5.69 19.31 20.34
CA GLN A 7 6.85 19.08 19.48
C GLN A 7 6.47 18.11 18.36
N ARG A 8 6.61 18.55 17.10
CA ARG A 8 6.40 17.72 15.92
C ARG A 8 7.52 16.67 15.87
N ARG A 9 7.16 15.40 15.68
CA ARG A 9 8.16 14.33 15.56
C ARG A 9 8.68 14.27 14.13
N PHE A 10 9.74 15.03 13.86
CA PHE A 10 10.39 15.05 12.55
C PHE A 10 10.91 13.68 12.12
N ASP A 11 11.30 12.83 13.07
CA ASP A 11 11.82 11.49 12.80
C ASP A 11 10.79 10.60 12.08
N LEU A 12 9.52 10.65 12.51
CA LEU A 12 8.44 9.89 11.88
C LEU A 12 8.07 10.42 10.50
N ASP A 13 8.15 11.75 10.33
CA ASP A 13 7.88 12.39 9.05
C ASP A 13 8.98 12.03 8.02
N TRP A 14 10.25 12.08 8.43
CA TRP A 14 11.38 11.68 7.58
C TRP A 14 11.38 10.18 7.27
N LEU A 15 11.09 9.32 8.25
CA LEU A 15 10.97 7.89 8.01
C LEU A 15 9.91 7.60 6.94
N ARG A 16 8.77 8.30 6.99
CA ARG A 16 7.72 8.16 5.98
C ARG A 16 8.18 8.67 4.62
N VAL A 17 8.83 9.83 4.54
CA VAL A 17 9.33 10.39 3.27
C VAL A 17 10.34 9.45 2.63
N SER A 18 11.29 8.92 3.41
CA SER A 18 12.28 7.97 2.93
C SER A 18 11.65 6.65 2.47
N ALA A 19 10.66 6.13 3.21
CA ALA A 19 9.96 4.91 2.82
C ALA A 19 9.13 5.09 1.53
N ILE A 20 8.42 6.22 1.41
CA ILE A 20 7.68 6.57 0.18
C ILE A 20 8.65 6.75 -0.98
N PHE A 21 9.77 7.46 -0.79
CA PHE A 21 10.76 7.66 -1.84
C PHE A 21 11.40 6.33 -2.28
N ALA A 22 11.80 5.47 -1.34
CA ALA A 22 12.36 4.17 -1.66
C ALA A 22 11.39 3.32 -2.49
N ILE A 23 10.10 3.27 -2.12
CA ILE A 23 9.11 2.47 -2.84
C ILE A 23 8.68 3.14 -4.15
N PHE A 24 8.45 4.44 -4.14
CA PHE A 24 7.98 5.12 -5.33
C PHE A 24 9.09 5.28 -6.37
N ALA A 25 10.27 5.73 -5.97
CA ALA A 25 11.38 5.95 -6.90
C ALA A 25 12.10 4.65 -7.23
N LEU A 26 12.56 3.87 -6.24
CA LEU A 26 13.43 2.72 -6.52
C LEU A 26 12.65 1.53 -7.07
N HIS A 27 11.46 1.23 -6.54
CA HIS A 27 10.66 0.11 -7.05
C HIS A 27 10.07 0.42 -8.43
N HIS A 28 9.56 1.63 -8.70
CA HIS A 28 9.06 1.93 -10.05
C HIS A 28 10.20 2.09 -11.07
N ALA A 29 11.37 2.61 -10.69
CA ALA A 29 12.53 2.61 -11.58
C ALA A 29 13.03 1.19 -11.88
N ALA A 30 12.93 0.29 -10.89
CA ALA A 30 13.30 -1.12 -11.05
C ALA A 30 12.36 -1.89 -11.99
N ARG A 31 11.07 -1.58 -12.01
CA ARG A 31 10.06 -2.21 -12.89
C ARG A 31 10.36 -2.09 -14.39
N PHE A 32 11.22 -1.17 -14.83
CA PHE A 32 11.60 -1.09 -16.24
C PHE A 32 12.56 -2.22 -16.68
N PHE A 33 13.24 -2.87 -15.73
CA PHE A 33 14.32 -3.81 -15.99
C PHE A 33 14.02 -5.21 -15.46
N ASP A 34 12.81 -5.48 -14.97
CA ASP A 34 12.43 -6.79 -14.46
C ASP A 34 11.85 -7.71 -15.53
N THR A 35 11.70 -8.97 -15.16
CA THR A 35 11.27 -10.06 -16.03
C THR A 35 9.74 -10.23 -16.06
N ASP A 36 8.99 -9.68 -15.09
CA ASP A 36 7.52 -9.77 -14.98
C ASP A 36 6.78 -8.85 -15.95
N ASP A 37 5.73 -9.31 -16.63
CA ASP A 37 4.99 -8.49 -17.59
C ASP A 37 4.49 -7.16 -16.99
N TRP A 38 5.02 -6.06 -17.52
CA TRP A 38 4.72 -4.69 -17.11
C TRP A 38 4.60 -3.80 -18.35
N PHE A 39 3.78 -2.76 -18.24
CA PHE A 39 3.31 -1.92 -19.35
C PHE A 39 4.41 -1.44 -20.32
N ILE A 40 5.57 -1.03 -19.81
CA ILE A 40 6.68 -0.51 -20.61
C ILE A 40 7.98 -1.10 -20.06
N LYS A 41 8.72 -1.80 -20.91
CA LYS A 41 9.99 -2.45 -20.56
C LYS A 41 11.15 -2.03 -21.45
N ASN A 42 12.36 -2.13 -20.91
CA ASN A 42 13.57 -2.05 -21.69
C ASN A 42 13.82 -3.37 -22.45
N ALA A 43 14.57 -3.32 -23.56
CA ALA A 43 14.95 -4.50 -24.34
C ALA A 43 15.86 -5.46 -23.54
N THR A 44 16.54 -4.97 -22.50
CA THR A 44 17.35 -5.76 -21.59
C THR A 44 16.72 -5.85 -20.20
N THR A 45 16.50 -7.07 -19.72
CA THR A 45 15.95 -7.36 -18.39
C THR A 45 16.96 -8.10 -17.52
N TYR A 46 16.95 -7.86 -16.21
CA TYR A 46 17.88 -8.47 -15.25
C TYR A 46 17.12 -9.19 -14.13
N LEU A 47 17.46 -10.45 -13.89
CA LEU A 47 16.89 -11.25 -12.79
C LEU A 47 17.16 -10.62 -11.41
N SER A 48 18.32 -9.99 -11.23
CA SER A 48 18.65 -9.28 -9.99
C SER A 48 17.66 -8.15 -9.68
N MET A 49 17.09 -7.52 -10.71
CA MET A 49 16.10 -6.47 -10.53
C MET A 49 14.75 -7.04 -10.08
N GLN A 50 14.35 -8.21 -10.59
CA GLN A 50 13.15 -8.93 -10.14
C GLN A 50 13.25 -9.26 -8.64
N VAL A 51 14.37 -9.83 -8.20
CA VAL A 51 14.60 -10.16 -6.78
C VAL A 51 14.51 -8.90 -5.90
N TRP A 52 15.07 -7.77 -6.36
CA TRP A 52 14.97 -6.50 -5.66
C TRP A 52 13.53 -5.99 -5.56
N LEU A 53 12.75 -6.09 -6.64
CA LEU A 53 11.33 -5.72 -6.67
C LEU A 53 10.47 -6.56 -5.73
N GLU A 54 10.70 -7.88 -5.72
CA GLU A 54 10.02 -8.79 -4.79
C GLU A 54 10.34 -8.46 -3.34
N PHE A 55 11.62 -8.15 -3.04
CA PHE A 55 12.03 -7.70 -1.73
C PHE A 55 11.33 -6.39 -1.34
N CYS A 56 11.37 -5.36 -2.21
CA CYS A 56 10.70 -4.09 -1.98
C CYS A 56 9.18 -4.24 -1.81
N THR A 57 8.55 -5.15 -2.55
CA THR A 57 7.10 -5.38 -2.44
C THR A 57 6.77 -6.11 -1.14
N SER A 58 7.54 -7.14 -0.78
CA SER A 58 7.32 -7.96 0.40
C SER A 58 7.61 -7.21 1.72
N TRP A 59 8.63 -6.35 1.73
CA TRP A 59 9.03 -5.60 2.92
C TRP A 59 8.51 -4.16 2.93
N GLY A 60 8.57 -3.48 1.78
CA GLY A 60 8.19 -2.07 1.68
C GLY A 60 6.72 -1.84 1.97
N MET A 61 5.83 -2.66 1.38
CA MET A 61 4.38 -2.50 1.54
C MET A 61 3.90 -2.67 2.99
N PRO A 62 4.30 -3.72 3.75
CA PRO A 62 3.98 -3.80 5.17
C PRO A 62 4.59 -2.66 5.99
N LEU A 63 5.82 -2.25 5.68
CA LEU A 63 6.53 -1.22 6.42
C LEU A 63 5.83 0.15 6.33
N ILE A 64 5.39 0.57 5.13
CA ILE A 64 4.62 1.81 4.98
C ILE A 64 3.25 1.76 5.64
N LEU A 65 2.63 0.57 5.68
CA LEU A 65 1.36 0.38 6.39
C LEU A 65 1.54 0.55 7.90
N ILE A 66 2.58 -0.07 8.46
CA ILE A 66 2.94 0.06 9.88
C ILE A 66 3.23 1.52 10.25
N ILE A 67 4.06 2.21 9.46
CA ILE A 67 4.38 3.64 9.69
C ILE A 67 3.11 4.50 9.65
N SER A 68 2.24 4.25 8.66
CA SER A 68 0.98 4.98 8.49
C SER A 68 0.03 4.75 9.67
N GLY A 69 -0.12 3.49 10.11
CA GLY A 69 -0.93 3.12 11.28
C GLY A 69 -0.41 3.72 12.59
N ALA A 70 0.90 3.66 12.83
CA ALA A 70 1.53 4.27 14.00
C ALA A 70 1.30 5.79 14.04
N SER A 71 1.43 6.45 12.89
CA SER A 71 1.18 7.88 12.76
C SER A 71 -0.29 8.23 13.00
N ALA A 72 -1.21 7.43 12.48
CA ALA A 72 -2.65 7.57 12.69
C ALA A 72 -3.01 7.43 14.18
N PHE A 73 -2.46 6.41 14.86
CA PHE A 73 -2.64 6.18 16.28
C PHE A 73 -2.13 7.36 17.13
N LEU A 74 -0.97 7.93 16.80
CA LEU A 74 -0.41 9.11 17.47
C LEU A 74 -1.23 10.38 17.20
N ALA A 75 -1.75 10.57 15.98
CA ALA A 75 -2.53 11.75 15.64
C ALA A 75 -3.92 11.74 16.30
N LEU A 76 -4.50 10.57 16.55
CA LEU A 76 -5.76 10.40 17.27
C LEU A 76 -5.67 10.91 18.72
N GLU A 77 -4.49 10.88 19.34
CA GLU A 77 -4.28 11.42 20.69
C GLU A 77 -4.46 12.93 20.76
N LYS A 78 -4.13 13.62 19.66
CA LYS A 78 -4.08 15.08 19.60
C LYS A 78 -5.36 15.70 19.05
N THR A 79 -6.31 14.88 18.56
CA THR A 79 -7.43 15.35 17.74
C THR A 79 -8.74 14.67 18.11
N ARG A 80 -9.86 15.41 18.09
CA ARG A 80 -11.19 14.80 18.25
C ARG A 80 -11.45 13.77 17.13
N PRO A 81 -12.09 12.63 17.42
CA PRO A 81 -12.34 11.56 16.43
C PRO A 81 -13.00 12.05 15.12
N GLY A 82 -14.00 12.94 15.20
CA GLY A 82 -14.66 13.48 14.00
C GLY A 82 -13.74 14.34 13.13
N LYS A 83 -12.87 15.17 13.74
CA LYS A 83 -11.87 15.95 13.01
C LYS A 83 -10.79 15.06 12.39
N PHE A 84 -10.47 13.95 13.05
CA PHE A 84 -9.54 12.95 12.53
C PHE A 84 -10.10 12.25 11.28
N VAL A 85 -11.36 11.80 11.31
CA VAL A 85 -12.04 11.20 10.15
C VAL A 85 -12.14 12.18 9.00
N GLY A 86 -12.58 13.42 9.24
CA GLY A 86 -12.65 14.44 8.19
C GLY A 86 -11.28 14.72 7.55
N GLY A 87 -10.21 14.75 8.36
CA GLY A 87 -8.85 14.91 7.87
C GLY A 87 -8.37 13.71 7.04
N ILE A 88 -8.74 12.48 7.40
CA ILE A 88 -8.44 11.28 6.59
C ILE A 88 -9.20 11.33 5.27
N PHE A 89 -10.49 11.64 5.32
CA PHE A 89 -11.34 11.72 4.14
C PHE A 89 -10.79 12.71 3.12
N LEU A 90 -10.49 13.94 3.54
CA LEU A 90 -9.95 14.96 2.62
C LEU A 90 -8.56 14.64 2.08
N ARG A 91 -7.73 13.90 2.83
CA ARG A 91 -6.35 13.59 2.42
C ARG A 91 -6.21 12.29 1.63
N LEU A 92 -7.13 11.34 1.79
CA LEU A 92 -7.06 10.04 1.12
C LEU A 92 -8.16 9.89 0.08
N PHE A 93 -9.42 10.13 0.47
CA PHE A 93 -10.57 9.91 -0.41
C PHE A 93 -10.60 10.92 -1.57
N VAL A 94 -10.31 12.20 -1.31
CA VAL A 94 -10.30 13.20 -2.39
C VAL A 94 -9.21 12.89 -3.43
N PRO A 95 -7.93 12.68 -3.06
CA PRO A 95 -6.91 12.29 -4.04
C PRO A 95 -7.19 10.95 -4.72
N LEU A 96 -7.82 10.00 -4.02
CA LEU A 96 -8.23 8.73 -4.59
C LEU A 96 -9.24 8.93 -5.73
N ILE A 97 -10.30 9.70 -5.49
CA ILE A 97 -11.31 9.99 -6.51
C ILE A 97 -10.69 10.74 -7.68
N VAL A 98 -9.91 11.79 -7.41
CA VAL A 98 -9.22 12.54 -8.47
C VAL A 98 -8.31 11.62 -9.29
N GLY A 99 -7.52 10.78 -8.64
CA GLY A 99 -6.62 9.84 -9.30
C GLY A 99 -7.33 8.74 -10.07
N MET A 100 -8.48 8.27 -9.60
CA MET A 100 -9.33 7.32 -10.33
C MET A 100 -9.79 7.91 -11.66
N PHE A 101 -10.31 9.14 -11.67
CA PHE A 101 -10.84 9.76 -12.90
C PHE A 101 -9.76 10.36 -13.82
N THR A 102 -8.51 10.46 -13.37
CA THR A 102 -7.41 11.06 -14.14
C THR A 102 -6.28 10.07 -14.39
N HIS A 103 -5.58 9.66 -13.33
CA HIS A 103 -4.38 8.84 -13.40
C HIS A 103 -4.68 7.40 -13.85
N VAL A 104 -5.74 6.78 -13.33
CA VAL A 104 -6.16 5.43 -13.75
C VAL A 104 -6.70 5.45 -15.18
N ALA A 105 -7.51 6.45 -15.52
CA ALA A 105 -8.00 6.62 -16.89
C ALA A 105 -6.85 6.77 -17.90
N LEU A 106 -5.85 7.60 -17.58
CA LEU A 106 -4.65 7.75 -18.41
C LEU A 106 -3.86 6.45 -18.50
N HIS A 107 -3.72 5.72 -17.39
CA HIS A 107 -3.00 4.46 -17.36
C HIS A 107 -3.64 3.41 -18.28
N ILE A 108 -4.96 3.22 -18.19
CA ILE A 108 -5.70 2.25 -19.01
C ILE A 108 -5.73 2.67 -20.49
N TYR A 109 -5.77 3.97 -20.77
CA TYR A 109 -5.61 4.49 -22.12
C TYR A 109 -4.25 4.09 -22.72
N LEU A 110 -3.14 4.34 -22.00
CA LEU A 110 -1.81 4.00 -22.47
C LEU A 110 -1.64 2.50 -22.69
N TRP A 111 -2.24 1.67 -21.84
CA TRP A 111 -2.28 0.22 -22.02
C TRP A 111 -3.02 -0.21 -23.29
N ASN A 112 -4.22 0.33 -23.51
CA ASN A 112 -5.00 0.01 -24.72
C ASN A 112 -4.31 0.51 -26.00
N LEU A 113 -3.57 1.62 -25.92
CA LEU A 113 -2.75 2.12 -27.03
C LEU A 113 -1.54 1.19 -27.30
N HIS A 114 -0.86 0.72 -26.26
CA HIS A 114 0.29 -0.17 -26.39
C HIS A 114 -0.09 -1.57 -26.88
N THR A 115 -1.21 -2.11 -26.38
CA THR A 115 -1.73 -3.43 -26.78
C THR A 115 -2.46 -3.42 -28.12
N GLY A 116 -2.58 -2.27 -28.78
CA GLY A 116 -3.27 -2.12 -30.07
C GLY A 116 -4.80 -2.28 -30.01
N ARG A 117 -5.38 -2.30 -28.80
CA ARG A 117 -6.84 -2.40 -28.59
C ARG A 117 -7.56 -1.08 -28.90
N PHE A 118 -6.85 0.04 -28.86
CA PHE A 118 -7.38 1.35 -29.18
C PHE A 118 -6.38 2.16 -29.98
N SER A 119 -6.88 2.97 -30.93
CA SER A 119 -6.09 3.96 -31.64
C SER A 119 -6.88 5.26 -31.68
N GLY A 120 -6.26 6.37 -31.26
CA GLY A 120 -6.95 7.65 -31.14
C GLY A 120 -6.34 8.53 -30.05
N SER A 121 -7.05 9.61 -29.71
CA SER A 121 -6.66 10.52 -28.62
C SER A 121 -7.28 10.11 -27.29
N PHE A 122 -6.70 10.57 -26.18
CA PHE A 122 -7.22 10.32 -24.83
C PHE A 122 -8.68 10.74 -24.67
N PHE A 123 -9.09 11.88 -25.24
CA PHE A 123 -10.47 12.37 -25.14
C PHE A 123 -11.46 11.49 -25.90
N ALA A 124 -11.03 10.82 -26.97
CA ALA A 124 -11.85 9.83 -27.66
C ALA A 124 -11.98 8.53 -26.85
N PHE A 125 -10.97 8.18 -26.05
CA PHE A 125 -11.00 7.01 -25.17
C PHE A 125 -11.79 7.24 -23.87
N TYR A 126 -11.85 8.47 -23.37
CA TYR A 126 -12.43 8.77 -22.05
C TYR A 126 -13.88 8.27 -21.85
N PRO A 127 -14.80 8.35 -22.85
CA PRO A 127 -16.12 7.74 -22.72
C PRO A 127 -16.06 6.21 -22.58
N HIS A 128 -15.16 5.56 -23.32
CA HIS A 128 -14.95 4.11 -23.29
C HIS A 128 -14.30 3.60 -22.01
N TYR A 129 -13.69 4.50 -21.21
CA TYR A 129 -13.14 4.15 -19.91
C TYR A 129 -14.21 3.63 -18.94
N PHE A 130 -15.45 4.12 -19.04
CA PHE A 130 -16.56 3.70 -18.17
C PHE A 130 -17.30 2.46 -18.69
N GLU A 131 -16.86 1.89 -19.82
CA GLU A 131 -17.48 0.71 -20.39
C GLU A 131 -16.97 -0.56 -19.69
N GLY A 132 -17.82 -1.10 -18.82
CA GLY A 132 -17.58 -2.36 -18.10
C GLY A 132 -16.52 -2.27 -17.01
N MET A 133 -16.47 -3.27 -16.12
CA MET A 133 -15.49 -3.34 -15.04
C MET A 133 -14.17 -3.94 -15.52
N TYR A 134 -13.06 -3.32 -15.13
CA TYR A 134 -11.72 -3.84 -15.36
C TYR A 134 -11.58 -5.23 -14.69
N GLY A 135 -11.03 -6.19 -15.42
CA GLY A 135 -10.97 -7.61 -15.03
C GLY A 135 -12.15 -8.48 -15.50
N PHE A 136 -13.31 -7.89 -15.84
CA PHE A 136 -14.47 -8.58 -16.41
C PHE A 136 -14.72 -8.22 -17.89
N GLY A 137 -13.67 -7.80 -18.59
CA GLY A 137 -13.73 -7.39 -20.00
C GLY A 137 -14.07 -5.93 -20.25
N GLY A 138 -14.12 -5.09 -19.21
CA GLY A 138 -14.27 -3.64 -19.34
C GLY A 138 -13.01 -2.83 -19.01
N ASN A 139 -13.13 -1.50 -19.10
CA ASN A 139 -12.03 -0.56 -18.90
C ASN A 139 -12.06 0.16 -17.54
N PHE A 140 -13.16 0.07 -16.78
CA PHE A 140 -13.31 0.83 -15.55
C PHE A 140 -12.66 0.13 -14.36
N ALA A 141 -11.46 0.57 -13.98
CA ALA A 141 -10.77 0.09 -12.79
C ALA A 141 -11.17 0.92 -11.56
N TRP A 142 -12.27 0.50 -10.94
CA TRP A 142 -12.82 1.11 -9.73
C TRP A 142 -12.07 0.72 -8.44
N MET A 143 -11.34 -0.39 -8.47
CA MET A 143 -10.46 -0.88 -7.40
C MET A 143 -9.21 -1.48 -8.03
N GLY A 144 -8.05 -1.23 -7.43
CA GLY A 144 -6.89 -2.09 -7.64
C GLY A 144 -5.84 -1.69 -8.68
N SER A 145 -5.96 -0.53 -9.35
CA SER A 145 -4.82 0.03 -10.11
C SER A 145 -3.78 0.66 -9.17
N HIS A 146 -2.83 1.45 -9.66
CA HIS A 146 -1.76 2.09 -8.85
C HIS A 146 -2.21 2.82 -7.56
N LEU A 147 -3.49 3.19 -7.42
CA LEU A 147 -4.05 3.83 -6.23
C LEU A 147 -4.56 2.87 -5.15
N TRP A 148 -4.47 1.56 -5.36
CA TRP A 148 -4.90 0.53 -4.41
C TRP A 148 -4.34 0.76 -2.99
N TYR A 149 -3.11 1.27 -2.88
CA TYR A 149 -2.50 1.58 -1.60
C TYR A 149 -3.26 2.69 -0.84
N LEU A 150 -3.73 3.73 -1.53
CA LEU A 150 -4.52 4.81 -0.92
C LEU A 150 -5.88 4.29 -0.45
N GLU A 151 -6.51 3.40 -1.23
CA GLU A 151 -7.77 2.73 -0.87
C GLU A 151 -7.61 1.90 0.40
N LEU A 152 -6.58 1.06 0.45
CA LEU A 152 -6.27 0.26 1.63
C LEU A 152 -5.98 1.12 2.84
N LEU A 153 -5.20 2.19 2.70
CA LEU A 153 -4.96 3.13 3.79
C LEU A 153 -6.26 3.75 4.30
N PHE A 154 -7.17 4.13 3.41
CA PHE A 154 -8.45 4.71 3.79
C PHE A 154 -9.33 3.71 4.54
N ILE A 155 -9.51 2.51 3.99
CA ILE A 155 -10.32 1.44 4.58
C ILE A 155 -9.75 1.02 5.92
N LEU A 156 -8.45 0.72 5.98
CA LEU A 156 -7.80 0.29 7.21
C LEU A 156 -7.80 1.40 8.26
N SER A 157 -7.64 2.67 7.87
CA SER A 157 -7.73 3.78 8.83
C SER A 157 -9.12 3.91 9.44
N LEU A 158 -10.18 3.69 8.66
CA LEU A 158 -11.56 3.69 9.17
C LEU A 158 -11.85 2.46 10.03
N LEU A 159 -11.40 1.27 9.60
CA LEU A 159 -11.60 0.01 10.30
C LEU A 159 -10.88 -0.01 11.65
N PHE A 160 -9.63 0.48 11.70
CA PHE A 160 -8.84 0.53 12.93
C PHE A 160 -9.16 1.72 13.83
N LEU A 161 -9.88 2.73 13.36
CA LEU A 161 -10.29 3.86 14.19
C LEU A 161 -11.02 3.46 15.48
N PRO A 162 -12.12 2.65 15.45
CA PRO A 162 -12.79 2.21 16.68
C PRO A 162 -11.85 1.41 17.59
N LEU A 163 -10.96 0.60 17.00
CA LEU A 163 -9.96 -0.17 17.74
C LEU A 163 -8.96 0.75 18.46
N PHE A 164 -8.47 1.78 17.79
CA PHE A 164 -7.56 2.77 18.38
C PHE A 164 -8.23 3.59 19.49
N ILE A 165 -9.51 3.93 19.31
CA ILE A 165 -10.29 4.60 20.35
C ILE A 165 -10.45 3.67 21.57
N TRP A 166 -10.72 2.38 21.34
CA TRP A 166 -10.82 1.38 22.41
C TRP A 166 -9.52 1.23 23.18
N PHE A 167 -8.38 1.06 22.49
CA PHE A 167 -7.06 0.96 23.13
C PHE A 167 -6.71 2.19 23.98
N LYS A 168 -7.08 3.39 23.53
CA LYS A 168 -6.75 4.62 24.25
C LYS A 168 -7.71 4.94 25.40
N ARG A 169 -9.01 4.64 25.27
CA ARG A 169 -10.04 5.05 26.25
C ARG A 169 -10.39 3.99 27.28
N ASN A 170 -10.14 2.71 26.99
CA ASN A 170 -10.48 1.62 27.90
C ASN A 170 -9.25 1.22 28.74
N PRO A 171 -9.35 1.12 30.08
CA PRO A 171 -8.25 0.65 30.94
C PRO A 171 -7.74 -0.74 30.55
N ILE A 172 -8.62 -1.62 30.08
CA ILE A 172 -8.25 -2.96 29.59
C ILE A 172 -7.42 -2.83 28.31
N GLY A 173 -7.83 -1.95 27.39
CA GLY A 173 -7.11 -1.68 26.15
C GLY A 173 -5.71 -1.12 26.39
N GLN A 174 -5.55 -0.23 27.38
CA GLN A 174 -4.24 0.30 27.75
C GLN A 174 -3.31 -0.77 28.32
N ARG A 175 -3.84 -1.70 29.14
CA ARG A 175 -3.06 -2.85 29.64
C ARG A 175 -2.62 -3.77 28.52
N VAL A 176 -3.51 -4.11 27.59
CA VAL A 176 -3.17 -4.92 26.41
C VAL A 176 -2.08 -4.24 25.60
N LEU A 177 -2.20 -2.93 25.36
CA LEU A 177 -1.19 -2.17 24.62
C LEU A 177 0.18 -2.20 25.32
N GLN A 178 0.21 -2.05 26.65
CA GLN A 178 1.43 -2.15 27.44
C GLN A 178 2.03 -3.56 27.40
N SER A 179 1.21 -4.61 27.51
CA SER A 179 1.67 -6.00 27.38
C SER A 179 2.26 -6.28 26.00
N MET A 180 1.62 -5.81 24.93
CA MET A 180 2.15 -5.93 23.56
C MET A 180 3.45 -5.15 23.38
N GLY A 181 3.54 -3.94 23.94
CA GLY A 181 4.78 -3.16 23.94
C GLY A 181 5.92 -3.88 24.67
N ASN A 182 5.65 -4.43 25.85
CA ASN A 182 6.64 -5.17 26.63
C ASN A 182 7.10 -6.46 25.95
N LEU A 183 6.21 -7.13 25.22
CA LEU A 183 6.58 -8.25 24.34
C LEU A 183 7.50 -7.77 23.22
N LEU A 184 7.15 -6.70 22.50
CA LEU A 184 7.91 -6.23 21.33
C LEU A 184 9.26 -5.55 21.67
N ILE A 185 9.45 -5.11 22.92
CA ILE A 185 10.74 -4.57 23.41
C ILE A 185 11.81 -5.67 23.48
N ASN A 186 11.42 -6.93 23.69
CA ASN A 186 12.36 -8.04 23.77
C ASN A 186 12.67 -8.60 22.37
N PRO A 187 13.92 -8.56 21.89
CA PRO A 187 14.28 -9.06 20.56
C PRO A 187 13.96 -10.56 20.37
N ALA A 188 14.02 -11.35 21.45
CA ALA A 188 13.63 -12.76 21.44
C ALA A 188 12.13 -12.98 21.19
N SER A 189 11.28 -12.09 21.69
CA SER A 189 9.83 -12.13 21.51
C SER A 189 9.42 -11.73 20.09
N VAL A 190 10.16 -10.80 19.46
CA VAL A 190 10.00 -10.48 18.03
C VAL A 190 10.35 -11.69 17.17
N LEU A 191 11.42 -12.41 17.50
CA LEU A 191 11.79 -13.66 16.81
C LEU A 191 10.71 -14.74 16.99
N LEU A 192 10.13 -14.85 18.18
CA LEU A 192 9.03 -15.76 18.49
C LEU A 192 7.76 -15.46 17.69
N LEU A 193 7.49 -14.18 17.40
CA LEU A 193 6.36 -13.76 16.58
C LEU A 193 6.62 -14.00 15.08
N ALA A 194 7.88 -13.98 14.66
CA ALA A 194 8.30 -14.31 13.30
C ALA A 194 8.28 -15.82 13.03
N LEU A 195 8.46 -16.66 14.05
CA LEU A 195 8.51 -18.13 13.91
C LEU A 195 7.29 -18.74 13.22
N PRO A 196 6.03 -18.42 13.58
CA PRO A 196 4.86 -18.93 12.87
C PRO A 196 4.82 -18.52 11.41
N ALA A 197 5.24 -17.30 11.08
CA ALA A 197 5.29 -16.81 9.71
C ALA A 197 6.39 -17.53 8.91
N ILE A 198 7.57 -17.74 9.50
CA ILE A 198 8.66 -18.51 8.90
C ILE A 198 8.24 -19.96 8.69
N LEU A 199 7.64 -20.59 9.69
CA LEU A 199 7.13 -21.96 9.59
C LEU A 199 6.03 -22.08 8.53
N LEU A 200 5.13 -21.11 8.43
CA LEU A 200 4.11 -21.08 7.38
C LEU A 200 4.74 -20.93 5.99
N ILE A 201 5.71 -20.04 5.82
CA ILE A 201 6.43 -19.86 4.55
C ILE A 201 7.15 -21.16 4.15
N LEU A 202 7.84 -21.81 5.09
CA LEU A 202 8.55 -23.06 4.84
C LEU A 202 7.59 -24.22 4.50
N ASN A 203 6.44 -24.31 5.18
CA ASN A 203 5.45 -25.36 4.89
C ASN A 203 4.67 -25.11 3.58
N LEU A 204 4.55 -23.85 3.14
CA LEU A 204 3.93 -23.53 1.86
C LEU A 204 4.88 -23.75 0.67
N ASP A 205 6.20 -23.73 0.89
CA ASP A 205 7.21 -23.94 -0.15
C ASP A 205 7.36 -25.43 -0.52
N GLU A 206 7.00 -26.36 0.39
CA GLU A 206 6.99 -27.80 0.09
C GLU A 206 5.85 -28.24 -0.84
N ALA A 207 4.94 -27.33 -1.23
CA ALA A 207 3.95 -27.54 -2.28
C ALA A 207 4.48 -27.28 -3.71
N GLY A 208 5.81 -27.30 -3.92
CA GLY A 208 6.41 -27.82 -5.14
C GLY A 208 7.48 -26.93 -5.83
N PRO A 209 8.68 -27.47 -6.14
CA PRO A 209 9.62 -26.83 -7.06
C PRO A 209 9.14 -27.09 -8.50
N GLY A 210 8.38 -26.16 -9.09
CA GLY A 210 8.00 -26.29 -10.50
C GLY A 210 6.69 -25.65 -10.96
N ASN A 211 6.01 -24.83 -10.16
CA ASN A 211 4.80 -24.12 -10.61
C ASN A 211 4.94 -22.59 -10.49
N THR A 212 5.99 -22.04 -11.10
CA THR A 212 6.17 -20.57 -11.24
C THR A 212 5.44 -20.00 -12.46
N SER A 213 4.72 -20.79 -13.24
CA SER A 213 4.04 -20.32 -14.46
C SER A 213 2.63 -19.74 -14.25
N SER A 214 2.07 -19.78 -13.04
CA SER A 214 0.73 -19.25 -12.74
C SER A 214 0.70 -18.04 -11.80
N ARG A 215 1.88 -17.58 -11.36
CA ARG A 215 2.01 -16.45 -10.41
C ARG A 215 1.93 -15.07 -11.09
N SER A 216 1.57 -15.02 -12.36
CA SER A 216 1.35 -13.80 -13.15
C SER A 216 -0.11 -13.33 -13.21
N SER A 217 -1.04 -13.98 -12.50
CA SER A 217 -2.38 -13.42 -12.26
C SER A 217 -2.46 -12.78 -10.88
N THR A 218 -1.59 -11.80 -10.63
CA THR A 218 -1.78 -10.90 -9.51
C THR A 218 -3.04 -10.08 -9.77
N TRP A 219 -3.97 -10.13 -8.81
CA TRP A 219 -5.24 -9.41 -8.77
C TRP A 219 -5.09 -7.87 -8.68
N TRP A 220 -3.98 -7.32 -9.19
CA TRP A 220 -3.50 -5.96 -8.96
C TRP A 220 -2.73 -5.38 -10.16
N THR A 221 -2.94 -5.92 -11.36
CA THR A 221 -2.62 -5.27 -12.66
C THR A 221 -3.91 -5.03 -13.42
#